data_AF-A0A372QN13-F1
#
_entry.id   AF-A0A372QN13-F1
#
_cell.length_a   1.000
_cell.length_b   1.000
_cell.length_c   1.000
_cell.angle_alpha   90.00
_cell.angle_beta   90.00
_cell.angle_gamma   90.00
#
_symmetry.space_group_name_H-M   'P 1'
#
loop_
_entity.id
_entity.type
_entity.pdbx_description
1 polymer ?
#
loop_
_entity_poly.entity_id
_entity_poly.type
_entity_poly.pdbx_seq_one_letter_code
_entity_poly.pdbx_strand_id
1 'polypeptide(L)'
;MIQTNYPLSNINNISFDTIDLNMHTFSTQPIEYWFYYYEITISSNPNNDKTIIAIGLATKNYSINRLPGCDTHSVGFHSDEGRTFHNEGYTGSKYAEKWGEVNDIIGCGYCPNTGQIFFTMNGKNLGIAYTSLFYNWYPTIGSNGFCSLNVNFGQKEFKYKEANGMSVAGIISQELLNKKRNY
;
A
#
# COMPACT_ATOMS: atom_id res chain seq x y z
N MET A 1 -2.49 -8.12 -13.70
CA MET A 1 -1.88 -7.61 -12.46
C MET A 1 -0.79 -6.62 -12.82
N ILE A 2 -0.58 -5.59 -11.98
CA ILE A 2 0.53 -4.64 -12.05
C ILE A 2 1.26 -4.68 -10.71
N GLN A 3 2.56 -4.96 -10.74
CA GLN A 3 3.46 -4.80 -9.60
C GLN A 3 4.45 -3.68 -9.92
N THR A 4 4.78 -2.84 -8.95
CA THR A 4 5.76 -1.78 -9.17
C THR A 4 7.19 -2.33 -9.10
N ASN A 5 8.15 -1.57 -9.63
CA ASN A 5 9.58 -1.82 -9.45
C ASN A 5 10.17 -1.09 -8.22
N TYR A 6 9.32 -0.55 -7.33
CA TYR A 6 9.74 0.22 -6.15
C TYR A 6 9.61 -0.65 -4.88
N PRO A 7 10.72 -1.20 -4.35
CA PRO A 7 10.65 -2.00 -3.12
C PRO A 7 10.36 -1.11 -1.90
N LEU A 8 9.46 -1.57 -1.05
CA LEU A 8 9.26 -1.12 0.32
C LEU A 8 10.17 -1.99 1.20
N SER A 9 11.36 -1.48 1.49
CA SER A 9 12.40 -2.25 2.18
C SER A 9 12.03 -2.52 3.64
N ASN A 10 12.36 -3.71 4.10
CA ASN A 10 12.43 -3.98 5.53
C ASN A 10 13.67 -3.28 6.12
N ILE A 11 13.48 -2.49 7.18
CA ILE A 11 14.56 -1.71 7.83
C ILE A 11 15.59 -2.64 8.49
N ASN A 12 15.21 -3.88 8.86
CA ASN A 12 16.14 -4.85 9.46
C ASN A 12 17.25 -5.33 8.51
N ASN A 13 17.15 -5.05 7.20
CA ASN A 13 18.15 -5.41 6.19
C ASN A 13 19.02 -4.21 5.74
N ILE A 14 18.88 -3.04 6.37
CA ILE A 14 19.73 -1.89 6.08
C ILE A 14 20.97 -2.00 6.97
N SER A 15 22.16 -2.23 6.37
CA SER A 15 23.42 -2.02 7.08
C SER A 15 23.50 -0.54 7.47
N PHE A 16 23.58 -0.23 8.77
CA PHE A 16 23.73 1.13 9.29
C PHE A 16 25.12 1.74 9.05
N ASP A 17 25.77 1.38 7.95
CA ASP A 17 27.01 2.01 7.54
C ASP A 17 26.67 3.25 6.70
N THR A 18 26.58 4.37 7.41
CA THR A 18 26.82 5.76 6.96
C THR A 18 25.93 6.32 5.84
N ILE A 19 24.78 6.87 6.23
CA ILE A 19 24.28 8.13 5.65
C ILE A 19 23.95 9.08 6.80
N ASP A 20 24.99 9.72 7.35
CA ASP A 20 24.83 10.94 8.15
C ASP A 20 24.49 12.09 7.19
N LEU A 21 23.23 12.16 6.77
CA LEU A 21 22.66 13.40 6.27
C LEU A 21 22.19 14.18 7.49
N ASN A 22 23.02 15.15 7.90
CA ASN A 22 22.76 16.15 8.95
C ASN A 22 21.29 16.59 8.99
N MET A 23 20.49 15.90 9.80
CA MET A 23 19.16 16.35 10.19
C MET A 23 19.33 17.30 11.38
N HIS A 24 19.57 18.57 11.09
CA HIS A 24 19.41 19.62 12.08
C HIS A 24 17.92 19.74 12.47
N THR A 25 17.58 19.01 13.53
CA THR A 25 16.58 19.28 14.58
C THR A 25 15.31 20.02 14.18
N PHE A 26 14.16 19.31 14.19
CA PHE A 26 12.90 19.79 14.81
C PHE A 26 11.99 18.61 15.14
N SER A 27 12.05 18.15 16.39
CA SER A 27 10.97 17.57 17.20
C SER A 27 11.58 16.63 18.25
N THR A 28 11.34 16.92 19.53
CA THR A 28 11.71 16.07 20.68
C THR A 28 10.72 14.93 20.91
N GLN A 29 9.82 14.66 19.96
CA GLN A 29 8.95 13.49 20.02
C GLN A 29 9.68 12.31 19.36
N PRO A 30 9.72 11.12 19.99
CA PRO A 30 10.15 9.91 19.28
C PRO A 30 9.33 9.81 17.99
N ILE A 31 9.94 9.38 16.88
CA ILE A 31 9.25 9.19 15.60
C ILE A 31 8.16 8.13 15.83
N GLU A 32 6.97 8.59 16.20
CA GLU A 32 5.80 7.78 16.48
C GLU A 32 5.17 7.44 15.12
N TYR A 33 5.24 6.16 14.74
CA TYR A 33 4.61 5.58 13.56
C TYR A 33 5.03 6.14 12.19
N TRP A 34 6.08 5.55 11.62
CA TRP A 34 6.39 5.69 10.20
C TRP A 34 6.01 4.44 9.39
N PHE A 35 5.41 4.63 8.22
CA PHE A 35 4.98 3.56 7.33
C PHE A 35 5.05 3.97 5.86
N TYR A 36 5.23 2.99 4.97
CA TYR A 36 5.01 3.16 3.54
C TYR A 36 3.51 3.14 3.23
N TYR A 37 3.09 3.93 2.25
CA TYR A 37 1.68 4.00 1.86
C TYR A 37 1.49 4.31 0.39
N TYR A 38 0.44 3.73 -0.20
CA TYR A 38 -0.10 4.13 -1.49
C TYR A 38 -1.60 3.88 -1.53
N GLU A 39 -2.31 4.56 -2.43
CA GLU A 39 -3.74 4.33 -2.65
C GLU A 39 -4.10 4.31 -4.12
N ILE A 40 -5.21 3.62 -4.42
CA ILE A 40 -5.83 3.59 -5.73
C ILE A 40 -7.18 4.32 -5.68
N THR A 41 -7.56 4.93 -6.78
CA THR A 41 -8.92 5.44 -7.02
C THR A 41 -9.50 4.72 -8.22
N ILE A 42 -10.72 4.18 -8.07
CA ILE A 42 -11.42 3.52 -9.16
C ILE A 42 -12.00 4.57 -10.09
N SER A 43 -11.50 4.66 -11.33
CA SER A 43 -12.02 5.59 -12.33
C SER A 43 -13.09 4.95 -13.22
N SER A 44 -13.06 3.63 -13.39
CA SER A 44 -14.10 2.87 -14.10
C SER A 44 -14.11 1.42 -13.65
N ASN A 45 -15.30 0.87 -13.42
CA ASN A 45 -15.50 -0.56 -13.16
C ASN A 45 -16.87 -0.98 -13.73
N PRO A 46 -16.99 -1.20 -15.05
CA PRO A 46 -18.29 -1.39 -15.70
C PRO A 46 -19.02 -2.67 -15.29
N ASN A 47 -18.31 -3.66 -14.73
CA ASN A 47 -18.87 -4.93 -14.27
C ASN A 47 -18.52 -5.18 -12.79
N ASN A 48 -18.79 -4.21 -11.91
CA ASN A 48 -18.42 -4.29 -10.48
C ASN A 48 -19.00 -5.53 -9.76
N ASP A 49 -20.09 -6.10 -10.25
CA ASP A 49 -20.67 -7.35 -9.75
C ASP A 49 -19.82 -8.60 -10.03
N LYS A 50 -18.87 -8.53 -10.97
CA LYS A 50 -18.03 -9.66 -11.42
C LYS A 50 -16.54 -9.38 -11.32
N THR A 51 -16.15 -8.12 -11.50
CA THR A 51 -14.77 -7.67 -11.44
C THR A 51 -14.32 -7.57 -9.99
N ILE A 52 -13.38 -8.44 -9.62
CA ILE A 52 -12.67 -8.38 -8.35
C ILE A 52 -11.40 -7.59 -8.58
N ILE A 53 -11.26 -6.50 -7.83
CA ILE A 53 -10.05 -5.69 -7.74
C ILE A 53 -9.38 -6.02 -6.42
N ALA A 54 -8.05 -6.13 -6.44
CA ALA A 54 -7.26 -6.41 -5.25
C ALA A 54 -6.06 -5.47 -5.17
N ILE A 55 -5.84 -4.87 -4.01
CA ILE A 55 -4.68 -4.02 -3.68
C ILE A 55 -3.88 -4.67 -2.57
N GLY A 56 -2.55 -4.63 -2.64
CA GLY A 56 -1.70 -5.12 -1.57
C GLY A 56 -0.22 -5.14 -1.89
N LEU A 57 0.46 -6.15 -1.40
CA LEU A 57 1.92 -6.27 -1.43
C LEU A 57 2.30 -7.67 -1.88
N ALA A 58 3.34 -7.78 -2.69
CA ALA A 58 3.93 -9.06 -3.06
C ALA A 58 5.44 -8.94 -3.12
N THR A 59 6.15 -10.04 -2.91
CA THR A 59 7.60 -10.10 -3.17
C THR A 59 7.87 -10.12 -4.68
N LYS A 60 9.14 -9.90 -5.07
CA LYS A 60 9.56 -9.76 -6.47
C LYS A 60 9.21 -10.96 -7.37
N ASN A 61 9.22 -12.17 -6.82
CA ASN A 61 9.00 -13.40 -7.59
C ASN A 61 7.53 -13.84 -7.59
N TYR A 62 6.60 -12.94 -7.26
CA TYR A 62 5.18 -13.27 -7.19
C TYR A 62 4.57 -13.56 -8.57
N SER A 63 3.68 -14.56 -8.63
CA SER A 63 3.04 -14.98 -9.86
C SER A 63 2.10 -13.91 -10.42
N ILE A 64 2.37 -13.45 -11.65
CA ILE A 64 1.56 -12.40 -12.33
C ILE A 64 0.10 -12.80 -12.62
N ASN A 65 -0.22 -14.09 -12.49
CA ASN A 65 -1.52 -14.67 -12.85
C ASN A 65 -2.50 -14.79 -11.67
N ARG A 66 -2.12 -14.32 -10.48
CA ARG A 66 -2.95 -14.39 -9.27
C ARG A 66 -3.13 -12.99 -8.69
N LEU A 67 -4.31 -12.73 -8.10
CA LEU A 67 -4.54 -11.51 -7.33
C LEU A 67 -3.60 -11.49 -6.11
N PRO A 68 -3.14 -10.31 -5.64
CA PRO A 68 -2.37 -10.22 -4.39
C PRO A 68 -3.05 -10.94 -3.23
N GLY A 69 -2.27 -11.65 -2.42
CA GLY A 69 -2.77 -12.47 -1.32
C GLY A 69 -3.11 -13.91 -1.70
N CYS A 70 -3.32 -14.20 -3.00
CA CYS A 70 -3.77 -15.53 -3.43
C CYS A 70 -2.67 -16.59 -3.64
N ASP A 71 -1.41 -16.22 -3.47
CA ASP A 71 -0.26 -17.10 -3.60
C ASP A 71 0.83 -16.67 -2.60
N THR A 72 1.86 -17.49 -2.43
CA THR A 72 2.88 -17.33 -1.41
C THR A 72 3.62 -15.99 -1.52
N HIS A 73 4.01 -15.47 -0.36
CA HIS A 73 4.72 -14.19 -0.20
C HIS A 73 3.94 -13.00 -0.78
N SER A 74 2.63 -12.96 -0.50
CA SER A 74 1.78 -11.83 -0.89
C SER A 74 0.62 -11.60 0.08
N VAL A 75 0.19 -10.34 0.15
CA VAL A 75 -0.96 -9.88 0.93
C VAL A 75 -1.85 -9.08 0.01
N GLY A 76 -3.17 -9.23 0.11
CA GLY A 76 -4.13 -8.44 -0.66
C GLY A 76 -5.43 -8.18 0.08
N PHE A 77 -6.05 -7.05 -0.23
CA PHE A 77 -7.41 -6.69 0.16
C PHE A 77 -8.28 -6.67 -1.09
N HIS A 78 -9.36 -7.47 -1.10
CA HIS A 78 -10.18 -7.77 -2.27
C HIS A 78 -11.54 -7.08 -2.19
N SER A 79 -12.07 -6.66 -3.35
CA SER A 79 -13.25 -5.80 -3.47
C SER A 79 -14.58 -6.52 -3.30
N ASP A 80 -14.65 -7.80 -3.67
CA ASP A 80 -15.87 -8.61 -3.72
C ASP A 80 -16.61 -8.72 -2.38
N GLU A 81 -15.90 -9.15 -1.35
CA GLU A 81 -16.46 -9.39 -0.01
C GLU A 81 -15.79 -8.52 1.06
N GLY A 82 -14.87 -7.64 0.68
CA GLY A 82 -14.08 -6.86 1.63
C GLY A 82 -13.16 -7.73 2.49
N ARG A 83 -12.61 -8.79 1.90
CA ARG A 83 -11.73 -9.75 2.58
C ARG A 83 -10.25 -9.46 2.34
N THR A 84 -9.43 -9.81 3.32
CA THR A 84 -7.98 -9.82 3.17
C THR A 84 -7.48 -11.25 2.97
N PHE A 85 -6.37 -11.39 2.24
CA PHE A 85 -5.76 -12.66 1.88
C PHE A 85 -4.26 -12.58 2.14
N HIS A 86 -3.66 -13.63 2.69
CA HIS A 86 -2.21 -13.76 2.85
C HIS A 86 -1.78 -15.20 2.60
N ASN A 87 -1.20 -15.45 1.43
CA ASN A 87 -0.80 -16.79 0.96
C ASN A 87 -1.98 -17.79 0.90
N GLU A 88 -3.19 -17.32 0.58
CA GLU A 88 -4.43 -18.10 0.66
C GLU A 88 -5.07 -18.27 -0.72
N GLY A 89 -5.29 -19.51 -1.16
CA GLY A 89 -5.81 -19.77 -2.50
C GLY A 89 -7.28 -19.37 -2.73
N TYR A 90 -8.13 -19.51 -1.69
CA TYR A 90 -9.59 -19.51 -1.87
C TYR A 90 -10.38 -18.87 -0.72
N THR A 91 -9.86 -18.87 0.50
CA THR A 91 -10.60 -18.41 1.68
C THR A 91 -9.80 -17.33 2.37
N GLY A 92 -10.22 -16.07 2.18
CA GLY A 92 -9.66 -14.92 2.88
C GLY A 92 -10.35 -14.68 4.23
N SER A 93 -9.81 -13.75 5.00
CA SER A 93 -10.34 -13.31 6.28
C SER A 93 -11.30 -12.13 6.12
N LYS A 94 -12.42 -12.14 6.85
CA LYS A 94 -13.33 -10.99 6.93
C LYS A 94 -12.59 -9.80 7.53
N TYR A 95 -12.66 -8.65 6.87
CA TYR A 95 -11.89 -7.48 7.27
C TYR A 95 -12.72 -6.19 7.19
N ALA A 96 -13.42 -5.95 6.08
CA ALA A 96 -14.25 -4.77 5.89
C ALA A 96 -15.52 -5.09 5.11
N GLU A 97 -16.29 -4.06 4.79
CA GLU A 97 -17.35 -4.14 3.80
C GLU A 97 -16.79 -4.24 2.38
N LYS A 98 -17.62 -4.72 1.45
CA LYS A 98 -17.28 -4.75 0.02
C LYS A 98 -17.05 -3.34 -0.51
N TRP A 99 -16.21 -3.23 -1.53
CA TRP A 99 -15.91 -1.99 -2.24
C TRP A 99 -15.82 -2.27 -3.74
N GLY A 100 -15.55 -1.26 -4.56
CA GLY A 100 -15.39 -1.45 -6.01
C GLY A 100 -16.15 -0.44 -6.86
N GLU A 101 -16.85 0.49 -6.22
CA GLU A 101 -17.62 1.54 -6.88
C GLU A 101 -16.70 2.60 -7.47
N VAL A 102 -17.17 3.27 -8.52
CA VAL A 102 -16.44 4.39 -9.11
C VAL A 102 -16.25 5.49 -8.05
N ASN A 103 -15.03 6.00 -7.95
CA ASN A 103 -14.52 6.94 -6.95
C ASN A 103 -14.21 6.35 -5.57
N ASP A 104 -14.37 5.04 -5.34
CA ASP A 104 -13.78 4.43 -4.14
C ASP A 104 -12.26 4.64 -4.15
N ILE A 105 -11.72 4.99 -2.98
CA ILE A 105 -10.29 5.19 -2.75
C ILE A 105 -9.81 4.17 -1.72
N ILE A 106 -8.96 3.23 -2.16
CA ILE A 106 -8.47 2.14 -1.30
C ILE A 106 -6.96 2.28 -1.12
N GLY A 107 -6.51 2.33 0.12
CA GLY A 107 -5.11 2.44 0.47
C GLY A 107 -4.53 1.16 1.05
N CYS A 108 -3.21 1.02 0.93
CA CYS A 108 -2.43 -0.05 1.53
C CYS A 108 -1.20 0.57 2.22
N GLY A 109 -1.04 0.24 3.50
CA GLY A 109 0.06 0.70 4.34
C GLY A 109 0.91 -0.46 4.86
N TYR A 110 2.21 -0.23 5.00
CA TYR A 110 3.18 -1.18 5.56
C TYR A 110 4.10 -0.48 6.56
N CYS A 111 4.12 -0.97 7.80
CA CYS A 111 4.99 -0.50 8.88
C CYS A 111 6.23 -1.43 8.96
N PRO A 112 7.41 -1.02 8.49
CA PRO A 112 8.56 -1.94 8.40
C PRO A 112 9.13 -2.35 9.75
N ASN A 113 9.01 -1.47 10.76
CA ASN A 113 9.50 -1.75 12.11
C ASN A 113 8.72 -2.89 12.80
N THR A 114 7.42 -3.00 12.52
CA THR A 114 6.51 -3.96 13.17
C THR A 114 6.07 -5.09 12.24
N GLY A 115 6.38 -4.99 10.94
CA GLY A 115 5.87 -5.90 9.92
C GLY A 115 4.35 -5.82 9.76
N GLN A 116 3.72 -4.72 10.21
CA GLN A 116 2.28 -4.55 10.14
C GLN A 116 1.85 -4.11 8.74
N ILE A 117 0.73 -4.68 8.28
CA ILE A 117 0.05 -4.25 7.06
C ILE A 117 -1.37 -3.86 7.43
N PHE A 118 -1.83 -2.73 6.90
CA PHE A 118 -3.19 -2.22 7.09
C PHE A 118 -3.72 -1.66 5.77
N PHE A 119 -5.04 -1.50 5.71
CA PHE A 119 -5.70 -0.89 4.55
C PHE A 119 -6.57 0.27 4.98
N THR A 120 -6.91 1.12 4.02
CA THR A 120 -7.82 2.22 4.21
C THR A 120 -8.90 2.19 3.14
N MET A 121 -10.07 2.73 3.47
CA MET A 121 -11.16 2.89 2.53
C MET A 121 -11.74 4.29 2.68
N ASN A 122 -11.76 5.03 1.58
CA ASN A 122 -12.31 6.38 1.48
C ASN A 122 -11.75 7.34 2.55
N GLY A 123 -10.47 7.15 2.90
CA GLY A 123 -9.74 7.95 3.89
C GLY A 123 -9.86 7.48 5.32
N LYS A 124 -10.57 6.37 5.59
CA LYS A 124 -10.67 5.78 6.93
C LYS A 124 -9.73 4.59 7.07
N ASN A 125 -8.99 4.51 8.16
CA ASN A 125 -8.19 3.34 8.51
C ASN A 125 -9.10 2.18 8.94
N LEU A 126 -8.90 0.99 8.35
CA LEU A 126 -9.70 -0.21 8.61
C LEU A 126 -9.12 -1.11 9.71
N GLY A 127 -8.00 -0.69 10.31
CA GLY A 127 -7.27 -1.45 11.33
C GLY A 127 -6.18 -2.35 10.75
N ILE A 128 -5.43 -3.00 11.63
CA ILE A 128 -4.32 -3.88 11.21
C ILE A 128 -4.89 -5.17 10.62
N ALA A 129 -4.48 -5.50 9.38
CA ALA A 129 -4.85 -6.73 8.71
C ALA A 129 -3.91 -7.88 9.10
N TYR A 130 -2.61 -7.60 9.14
CA TYR A 130 -1.57 -8.57 9.45
C TYR A 130 -0.43 -7.93 10.26
N THR A 131 0.28 -8.74 11.03
CA THR A 131 1.43 -8.34 11.84
C THR A 131 2.63 -9.23 11.54
N SER A 132 3.84 -8.78 11.89
CA SER A 132 5.06 -9.58 11.86
C SER A 132 5.43 -10.14 10.47
N LEU A 133 5.06 -9.45 9.39
CA LEU A 133 5.39 -9.82 8.01
C LEU A 133 6.53 -8.97 7.47
N PHE A 134 7.75 -9.53 7.51
CA PHE A 134 9.00 -8.82 7.27
C PHE A 134 9.62 -9.20 5.92
N TYR A 135 9.05 -8.70 4.82
CA TYR A 135 9.57 -8.93 3.47
C TYR A 135 9.97 -7.61 2.79
N ASN A 136 10.78 -7.73 1.73
CA ASN A 136 10.91 -6.65 0.76
C ASN A 136 9.67 -6.66 -0.14
N TRP A 137 8.74 -5.78 0.20
CA TRP A 137 7.45 -5.72 -0.43
C TRP A 137 7.46 -4.85 -1.68
N TYR A 138 6.59 -5.16 -2.63
CA TYR A 138 6.33 -4.31 -3.78
C TYR A 138 4.83 -4.03 -3.84
N PRO A 139 4.40 -2.76 -3.94
CA PRO A 139 3.01 -2.40 -4.22
C PRO A 139 2.50 -3.20 -5.42
N THR A 140 1.39 -3.91 -5.21
CA THR A 140 0.83 -4.82 -6.20
C THR A 140 -0.68 -4.65 -6.28
N ILE A 141 -1.19 -4.51 -7.50
CA ILE A 141 -2.61 -4.35 -7.80
C ILE A 141 -3.02 -5.42 -8.82
N GLY A 142 -4.10 -6.13 -8.55
CA GLY A 142 -4.68 -7.14 -9.43
C GLY A 142 -6.13 -6.83 -9.77
N SER A 143 -6.58 -7.30 -10.93
CA SER A 143 -8.00 -7.38 -11.26
C SER A 143 -8.24 -8.64 -12.10
N ASN A 144 -9.39 -9.29 -11.93
CA ASN A 144 -9.83 -10.42 -12.77
C ASN A 144 -10.73 -9.96 -13.95
N GLY A 145 -11.03 -8.67 -14.03
CA GLY A 145 -11.91 -8.07 -15.04
C GLY A 145 -11.43 -6.69 -15.48
N PHE A 146 -12.14 -6.11 -16.45
CA PHE A 146 -11.80 -4.77 -16.95
C PHE A 146 -12.17 -3.69 -15.93
N CYS A 147 -11.18 -2.89 -15.55
CA CYS A 147 -11.34 -1.69 -14.73
C CYS A 147 -10.24 -0.68 -15.07
N SER A 148 -10.48 0.58 -14.75
CA SER A 148 -9.49 1.65 -14.81
C SER A 148 -9.23 2.18 -13.41
N LEU A 149 -7.95 2.34 -13.07
CA LEU A 149 -7.49 2.77 -11.75
C LEU A 149 -6.50 3.92 -11.89
N ASN A 150 -6.62 4.91 -11.01
CA ASN A 150 -5.57 5.90 -10.79
C ASN A 150 -4.77 5.49 -9.56
N VAL A 151 -3.45 5.51 -9.62
CA VAL A 151 -2.60 5.15 -8.48
C VAL A 151 -1.88 6.38 -7.97
N ASN A 152 -1.96 6.62 -6.66
CA ASN A 152 -1.21 7.65 -5.96
C ASN A 152 -0.15 6.97 -5.08
N PHE A 153 1.12 7.19 -5.40
CA PHE A 153 2.28 6.72 -4.64
C PHE A 153 2.87 7.83 -3.74
N GLY A 154 2.17 8.95 -3.58
CA GLY A 154 2.62 10.13 -2.82
C GLY A 154 2.91 11.35 -3.68
N GLN A 155 2.60 11.33 -4.97
CA GLN A 155 2.76 12.50 -5.86
C GLN A 155 1.68 13.56 -5.63
N LYS A 156 0.57 13.19 -5.00
CA LYS A 156 -0.54 14.05 -4.58
C LYS A 156 -0.88 13.77 -3.12
N GLU A 157 -1.59 14.68 -2.46
CA GLU A 157 -2.15 14.40 -1.14
C GLU A 157 -3.00 13.13 -1.18
N PHE A 158 -2.88 12.34 -0.12
CA PHE A 158 -3.71 11.15 0.06
C PHE A 158 -5.09 11.53 0.59
N LYS A 159 -6.06 10.64 0.35
CA LYS A 159 -7.37 10.69 0.99
C LYS A 159 -7.26 10.35 2.47
N TYR A 160 -6.43 9.37 2.85
CA TYR A 160 -6.06 9.11 4.24
C TYR A 160 -5.03 10.15 4.69
N LYS A 161 -5.46 11.11 5.52
CA LYS A 161 -4.68 12.33 5.76
C LYS A 161 -3.43 12.09 6.60
N GLU A 162 -3.44 11.07 7.45
CA GLU A 162 -2.33 10.63 8.28
C GLU A 162 -1.18 10.05 7.44
N ALA A 163 -1.44 9.64 6.19
CA ALA A 163 -0.38 9.23 5.27
C ALA A 163 0.29 10.40 4.53
N ASN A 164 -0.17 11.64 4.69
CA ASN A 164 0.46 12.78 4.01
C ASN A 164 1.90 12.98 4.49
N GLY A 165 2.85 13.05 3.55
CA GLY A 165 4.30 13.03 3.83
C GLY A 165 4.92 11.63 3.76
N MET A 166 4.10 10.57 3.72
CA MET A 166 4.54 9.22 3.38
C MET A 166 4.56 9.02 1.87
N SER A 167 5.23 7.95 1.42
CA SER A 167 5.20 7.50 0.02
C SER A 167 5.71 6.06 -0.05
N VAL A 168 5.70 5.46 -1.24
CA VAL A 168 6.39 4.17 -1.50
C VAL A 168 7.92 4.30 -1.51
N ALA A 169 8.46 5.51 -1.64
CA ALA A 169 9.90 5.80 -1.56
C ALA A 169 10.33 6.19 -0.13
N GLY A 170 9.39 6.22 0.82
CA GLY A 170 9.62 6.62 2.20
C GLY A 170 9.20 8.06 2.52
N ILE A 171 9.79 8.70 3.54
CA ILE A 171 9.50 10.12 3.86
C ILE A 171 9.91 10.97 2.66
N ILE A 172 8.95 11.59 2.00
CA ILE A 172 9.25 12.67 1.06
C ILE A 172 9.12 13.95 1.87
N SER A 173 10.23 14.65 2.13
CA SER A 173 10.17 15.94 2.81
C SER A 173 9.32 16.91 1.99
N GLN A 174 8.53 17.75 2.66
CA GLN A 174 7.70 18.75 1.97
C GLN A 174 8.52 19.72 1.11
N GLU A 175 9.80 19.91 1.44
CA GLU A 175 10.75 20.65 0.62
C GLU A 175 11.00 19.98 -0.76
N LEU A 176 11.09 18.66 -0.83
CA LEU A 176 11.25 17.92 -2.09
C LEU A 176 9.98 17.98 -2.96
N LEU A 177 8.80 17.99 -2.34
CA LEU A 177 7.52 18.18 -3.03
C LEU A 177 7.34 19.61 -3.56
N ASN A 178 7.75 20.61 -2.79
CA ASN A 178 7.70 22.01 -3.19
C ASN A 178 8.71 22.34 -4.30
N LYS A 179 9.89 21.70 -4.34
CA LYS A 179 10.86 21.85 -5.43
C LYS A 179 10.36 21.34 -6.78
N LYS A 180 9.51 20.30 -6.82
CA LYS A 180 8.96 19.77 -8.09
C LYS A 180 7.83 20.60 -8.69
N ARG A 181 7.20 21.49 -7.92
CA ARG A 181 6.12 22.37 -8.42
C ARG A 181 6.61 23.66 -9.08
N ASN A 182 7.92 23.95 -8.98
CA ASN A 182 8.52 25.19 -9.49
C ASN A 182 9.34 24.99 -10.79
N TYR A 183 9.06 23.93 -11.56
CA TYR A 183 9.62 23.70 -12.90
C TYR A 183 8.51 23.44 -13.91
#